data_AF-A0A166J4L5-F1
#
_entry.id   AF-A0A166J4L5-F1
#
_cell.length_a   1.000
_cell.length_b   1.000
_cell.length_c   1.000
_cell.angle_alpha   90.00
_cell.angle_beta   90.00
_cell.angle_gamma   90.00
#
_symmetry.space_group_name_H-M   'P 1'
#
loop_
_entity.id
_entity.type
_entity.pdbx_description
1 polymer ?
#
loop_
_entity_poly.entity_id
_entity_poly.type
_entity_poly.pdbx_seq_one_letter_code
_entity_poly.pdbx_strand_id
1 'polypeptide(L)'
;MKLWVLRHGEAEPRANTDAERRLTGHGREQVLHSAARLLGQPLQAIIASPYVRAQQTAALVHDTLGFREPVRTVPWLTPESDVQQVIGEIERLGLEHVLLVSHQPLVGNLIGALEHGHQQQPAAMSTASLAELEGEWPLAGLMTLRAISPPV
;
A
#
# COMPACT_ATOMS: atom_id res chain seq x y z
N MET A 1 10.71 -5.90 11.46
CA MET A 1 9.85 -5.06 10.60
C MET A 1 8.59 -5.78 10.11
N LYS A 2 7.45 -5.09 10.13
CA LYS A 2 6.23 -5.43 9.37
C LYS A 2 5.89 -4.33 8.36
N LEU A 3 5.60 -4.76 7.14
CA LEU A 3 5.18 -3.89 6.05
C LEU A 3 3.80 -4.32 5.57
N TRP A 4 2.86 -3.38 5.57
CA TRP A 4 1.58 -3.56 4.91
C TRP A 4 1.58 -2.83 3.58
N VAL A 5 1.11 -3.50 2.53
CA VAL A 5 0.95 -2.93 1.19
C VAL A 5 -0.52 -3.01 0.81
N LEU A 6 -1.16 -1.85 0.67
CA LEU A 6 -2.55 -1.72 0.27
C LEU A 6 -2.62 -1.13 -1.14
N ARG A 7 -3.23 -1.87 -2.07
CA ARG A 7 -3.63 -1.27 -3.34
C ARG A 7 -4.81 -0.35 -3.09
N HIS A 8 -4.84 0.82 -3.74
CA HIS A 8 -5.99 1.72 -3.69
C HIS A 8 -7.32 0.99 -3.96
N GLY A 9 -8.42 1.48 -3.38
CA GLY A 9 -9.76 0.97 -3.63
C GLY A 9 -10.23 1.18 -5.07
N GLU A 10 -11.34 0.56 -5.45
CA GLU A 10 -11.92 0.76 -6.79
C GLU A 10 -12.11 2.26 -7.08
N ALA A 11 -11.71 2.67 -8.29
CA ALA A 11 -11.74 4.07 -8.71
C ALA A 11 -12.54 4.25 -9.99
N GLU A 12 -13.20 5.40 -10.09
CA GLU A 12 -14.01 5.81 -11.23
C GLU A 12 -13.27 5.57 -12.54
N PRO A 13 -13.94 5.14 -13.62
CA PRO A 13 -13.26 4.77 -14.87
C PRO A 13 -12.66 5.99 -15.60
N ARG A 14 -13.12 7.21 -15.31
CA ARG A 14 -12.70 8.45 -15.99
C ARG A 14 -12.60 9.63 -15.03
N ALA A 15 -11.66 10.52 -15.33
CA ALA A 15 -11.50 11.87 -14.77
C ALA A 15 -10.75 12.71 -15.83
N ASN A 16 -10.38 13.97 -15.54
CA ASN A 16 -9.61 14.76 -16.52
C ASN A 16 -8.21 14.19 -16.74
N THR A 17 -7.60 13.63 -15.68
CA THR A 17 -6.34 12.88 -15.73
C THR A 17 -6.45 11.59 -14.94
N ASP A 18 -5.59 10.59 -15.19
CA ASP A 18 -5.63 9.34 -14.39
C ASP A 18 -5.37 9.62 -12.90
N ALA A 19 -4.44 10.51 -12.57
CA ALA A 19 -4.09 10.88 -11.21
C ALA A 19 -5.26 11.49 -10.42
N GLU A 20 -6.22 12.12 -11.12
CA GLU A 20 -7.41 12.75 -10.52
C GLU A 20 -8.58 11.79 -10.27
N ARG A 21 -8.50 10.54 -10.77
CA ARG A 21 -9.57 9.55 -10.56
C ARG A 21 -9.82 9.34 -9.08
N ARG A 22 -11.08 9.45 -8.70
CA ARG A 22 -11.58 9.28 -7.33
C ARG A 22 -12.01 7.84 -7.10
N LEU A 23 -12.07 7.41 -5.85
CA LEU A 23 -12.72 6.17 -5.48
C LEU A 23 -14.21 6.18 -5.88
N THR A 24 -14.73 5.02 -6.28
CA THR A 24 -16.18 4.80 -6.42
C THR A 24 -16.83 4.71 -5.02
N GLY A 25 -18.16 4.63 -4.94
CA GLY A 25 -18.85 4.29 -3.68
C GLY A 25 -18.43 2.91 -3.17
N HIS A 26 -18.49 1.91 -4.04
CA HIS A 26 -18.08 0.53 -3.75
C HIS A 26 -16.60 0.44 -3.32
N GLY A 27 -15.70 1.14 -4.01
CA GLY A 27 -14.28 1.17 -3.66
C GLY A 27 -14.00 1.72 -2.27
N ARG A 28 -14.83 2.64 -1.75
CA ARG A 28 -14.72 3.12 -0.36
C ARG A 28 -15.11 2.02 0.63
N GLU A 29 -16.22 1.32 0.38
CA GLU A 29 -16.67 0.20 1.23
C GLU A 29 -15.62 -0.91 1.29
N GLN A 30 -15.04 -1.28 0.15
CA GLN A 30 -13.94 -2.25 0.07
C GLN A 30 -12.75 -1.83 0.92
N VAL A 31 -12.35 -0.55 0.86
CA VAL A 31 -11.24 -0.02 1.66
C VAL A 31 -11.54 -0.08 3.15
N LEU A 32 -12.77 0.23 3.58
CA LEU A 32 -13.14 0.16 5.00
C LEU A 32 -13.01 -1.27 5.56
N HIS A 33 -13.36 -2.30 4.76
CA HIS A 33 -13.14 -3.68 5.16
C HIS A 33 -11.65 -4.03 5.31
N SER A 34 -10.81 -3.57 4.39
CA SER A 34 -9.36 -3.74 4.49
C SER A 34 -8.77 -2.96 5.66
N ALA A 35 -9.27 -1.76 5.95
CA ALA A 35 -8.85 -0.94 7.08
C ALA A 35 -9.15 -1.61 8.43
N ALA A 36 -10.30 -2.28 8.56
CA ALA A 36 -10.66 -3.01 9.78
C ALA A 36 -9.63 -4.08 10.17
N ARG A 37 -8.92 -4.67 9.20
CA ARG A 37 -7.84 -5.65 9.46
C ARG A 37 -6.59 -5.04 10.10
N LEU A 38 -6.45 -3.72 10.00
CA LEU A 38 -5.33 -2.98 10.59
C LEU A 38 -5.64 -2.46 12.00
N LEU A 39 -6.86 -2.64 12.51
CA LEU A 39 -7.22 -2.24 13.87
C LEU A 39 -6.34 -2.97 14.90
N GLY A 40 -5.75 -2.18 15.81
CA GLY A 40 -4.84 -2.69 16.85
C GLY A 40 -3.42 -3.00 16.37
N GLN A 41 -3.12 -2.85 15.07
CA GLN A 41 -1.74 -3.01 14.58
C GLN A 41 -0.86 -1.83 15.03
N PRO A 42 0.42 -2.06 15.37
CA PRO A 42 1.32 -1.03 15.90
C PRO A 42 1.91 -0.12 14.81
N LEU A 43 1.09 0.36 13.87
CA LEU A 43 1.51 1.22 12.77
C LEU A 43 2.22 2.48 13.27
N GLN A 44 3.33 2.82 12.64
CA GLN A 44 4.11 4.04 12.90
C GLN A 44 3.93 5.08 11.80
N ALA A 45 3.53 4.67 10.59
CA ALA A 45 3.24 5.58 9.49
C ALA A 45 2.24 4.98 8.49
N ILE A 46 1.42 5.87 7.92
CA ILE A 46 0.64 5.62 6.70
C ILE A 46 1.26 6.49 5.60
N ILE A 47 1.73 5.86 4.54
CA ILE A 47 2.42 6.52 3.44
C ILE A 47 1.68 6.25 2.14
N ALA A 48 1.40 7.29 1.36
CA ALA A 48 0.52 7.18 0.21
C ALA A 48 1.09 7.89 -1.03
N SER A 49 0.78 7.30 -2.19
CA SER A 49 0.95 7.92 -3.51
C SER A 49 0.20 9.25 -3.62
N PRO A 50 0.68 10.25 -4.37
CA PRO A 50 -0.02 11.53 -4.54
C PRO A 50 -1.35 11.42 -5.31
N TYR A 51 -1.62 10.29 -5.97
CA TYR A 51 -2.85 10.13 -6.77
C TYR A 51 -4.11 10.12 -5.88
N VAL A 52 -5.17 10.76 -6.35
CA VAL A 52 -6.38 11.04 -5.55
C VAL A 52 -7.00 9.77 -4.97
N ARG A 53 -7.13 8.69 -5.75
CA ARG A 53 -7.64 7.40 -5.26
C ARG A 53 -6.81 6.78 -4.13
N ALA A 54 -5.48 6.94 -4.17
CA ALA A 54 -4.60 6.44 -3.11
C ALA A 54 -4.71 7.30 -1.85
N GLN A 55 -4.77 8.63 -2.02
CA GLN A 55 -5.00 9.56 -0.90
C GLN A 55 -6.35 9.31 -0.21
N GLN A 56 -7.42 9.11 -0.99
CA GLN A 56 -8.74 8.77 -0.44
C GLN A 56 -8.74 7.40 0.27
N THR A 57 -8.00 6.43 -0.26
CA THR A 57 -7.82 5.13 0.40
C THR A 57 -7.11 5.29 1.74
N ALA A 58 -5.99 6.02 1.76
CA ALA A 58 -5.21 6.27 2.97
C ALA A 58 -5.99 7.06 4.03
N ALA A 59 -6.81 8.04 3.61
CA ALA A 59 -7.68 8.80 4.50
C ALA A 59 -8.72 7.91 5.20
N LEU A 60 -9.38 7.01 4.46
CA LEU A 60 -10.32 6.06 5.05
C LEU A 60 -9.64 5.14 6.06
N VAL A 61 -8.43 4.65 5.76
CA VAL A 61 -7.65 3.83 6.71
C VAL A 61 -7.28 4.66 7.94
N HIS A 62 -6.72 5.86 7.75
CA HIS A 62 -6.36 6.78 8.81
C HIS A 62 -7.52 7.02 9.79
N ASP A 63 -8.69 7.37 9.26
CA ASP A 63 -9.89 7.66 10.05
C ASP A 63 -10.42 6.42 10.76
N THR A 64 -10.42 5.27 10.08
CA THR A 64 -10.86 3.99 10.68
C THR A 64 -9.98 3.59 11.87
N LEU A 65 -8.67 3.83 11.77
CA LEU A 65 -7.72 3.50 12.82
C LEU A 65 -7.67 4.55 13.94
N GLY A 66 -8.29 5.72 13.76
CA GLY A 66 -8.08 6.88 14.63
C GLY A 66 -6.59 7.24 14.72
N PHE A 67 -5.86 7.08 13.60
CA PHE A 67 -4.42 7.28 13.55
C PHE A 67 -4.09 8.75 13.83
N ARG A 68 -3.06 9.01 14.65
CA ARG A 68 -2.76 10.38 15.13
C ARG A 68 -1.90 11.18 14.17
N GLU A 69 -0.94 10.50 13.55
CA GLU A 69 0.02 11.15 12.65
C GLU A 69 -0.58 11.31 11.26
N PRO A 70 -0.31 12.43 10.57
CA PRO A 70 -0.84 12.66 9.24
C PRO A 70 -0.31 11.62 8.24
N VAL A 71 -1.13 11.32 7.22
CA VAL A 71 -0.70 10.54 6.06
C VAL A 71 0.48 11.25 5.38
N ARG A 72 1.57 10.51 5.14
CA ARG A 72 2.75 11.03 4.44
C ARG A 72 2.61 10.80 2.95
N THR A 73 2.57 11.87 2.17
CA THR A 73 2.47 11.79 0.70
C THR A 73 3.84 11.79 0.06
N VAL A 74 4.11 10.82 -0.81
CA VAL A 74 5.43 10.63 -1.42
C VAL A 74 5.34 10.30 -2.92
N PRO A 75 6.22 10.88 -3.77
CA PRO A 75 6.17 10.65 -5.21
C PRO A 75 6.65 9.26 -5.63
N TRP A 76 7.40 8.55 -4.79
CA TRP A 76 7.91 7.20 -5.07
C TRP A 76 6.86 6.08 -4.90
N LEU A 77 5.58 6.42 -4.70
CA LEU A 77 4.48 5.45 -4.68
C LEU A 77 3.54 5.60 -5.90
N THR A 78 3.95 6.20 -7.01
CA THR A 78 3.14 6.23 -8.24
C THR A 78 3.25 4.90 -9.00
N PRO A 79 2.29 4.58 -9.90
CA PRO A 79 2.35 3.33 -10.68
C PRO A 79 3.66 3.10 -11.42
N GLU A 80 4.34 4.18 -11.83
CA GLU A 80 5.54 4.18 -12.66
C GLU A 80 6.84 4.20 -11.83
N SER A 81 6.76 4.23 -10.50
CA SER A 81 7.95 4.27 -9.65
C SER A 81 8.76 2.97 -9.72
N ASP A 82 10.07 3.08 -9.57
CA ASP A 82 10.97 1.93 -9.57
C ASP A 82 10.94 1.20 -8.21
N VAL A 83 10.86 -0.12 -8.23
CA VAL A 83 10.76 -0.94 -7.00
C VAL A 83 12.02 -0.83 -6.14
N GLN A 84 13.22 -0.74 -6.73
CA GLN A 84 14.45 -0.62 -5.94
C GLN A 84 14.53 0.75 -5.25
N GLN A 85 14.06 1.81 -5.92
CA GLN A 85 13.88 3.10 -5.28
C GLN A 85 12.92 3.01 -4.09
N VAL A 86 11.78 2.33 -4.23
CA VAL A 86 10.82 2.15 -3.13
C VAL A 86 11.45 1.41 -1.96
N ILE A 87 12.17 0.31 -2.22
CA ILE A 87 12.91 -0.44 -1.19
C ILE A 87 13.88 0.46 -0.44
N GLY A 88 14.71 1.24 -1.15
CA GLY A 88 15.67 2.16 -0.53
C GLY A 88 15.00 3.27 0.28
N GLU A 89 13.85 3.80 -0.17
CA GLU A 89 13.09 4.78 0.62
C GLU A 89 12.47 4.16 1.88
N ILE A 90 11.95 2.92 1.81
CA ILE A 90 11.44 2.19 2.98
C ILE A 90 12.56 1.99 4.00
N GLU A 91 13.73 1.54 3.57
CA GLU A 91 14.91 1.38 4.43
C GLU A 91 15.29 2.70 5.09
N ARG A 92 15.34 3.80 4.33
CA ARG A 92 15.73 5.13 4.82
C ARG A 92 14.75 5.72 5.82
N LEU A 93 13.49 5.28 5.83
CA LEU A 93 12.52 5.68 6.87
C LEU A 93 12.93 5.20 8.26
N GLY A 94 13.63 4.06 8.37
CA GLY A 94 14.03 3.47 9.65
C GLY A 94 12.85 3.13 10.56
N LEU A 95 11.69 2.79 9.98
CA LEU A 95 10.46 2.44 10.70
C LEU A 95 10.23 0.93 10.70
N GLU A 96 9.73 0.39 11.80
CA GLU A 96 9.45 -1.03 11.98
C GLU A 96 8.07 -1.45 11.47
N HIS A 97 7.08 -0.55 11.51
CA HIS A 97 5.69 -0.89 11.20
C HIS A 97 5.06 0.17 10.28
N VAL A 98 4.93 -0.13 8.98
CA VAL A 98 4.53 0.87 7.97
C VAL A 98 3.43 0.34 7.06
N LEU A 99 2.45 1.18 6.75
CA LEU A 99 1.47 0.95 5.69
C LEU A 99 1.84 1.80 4.46
N LEU A 100 1.91 1.15 3.29
CA LEU A 100 2.02 1.80 1.98
C LEU A 100 0.69 1.70 1.24
N VAL A 101 0.22 2.81 0.67
CA VAL A 101 -0.99 2.87 -0.16
C VAL A 101 -0.61 3.28 -1.58
N SER A 102 -0.77 2.36 -2.53
CA SER A 102 -0.20 2.49 -3.88
C SER A 102 -1.03 1.78 -4.97
N HIS A 103 -0.42 1.47 -6.11
CA HIS A 103 -1.08 1.07 -7.36
C HIS A 103 -0.44 -0.16 -7.99
N GLN A 104 -1.16 -0.79 -8.91
CA GLN A 104 -0.52 -1.71 -9.86
C GLN A 104 0.19 -0.92 -10.98
N PRO A 105 1.30 -1.43 -11.55
CA PRO A 105 1.94 -2.72 -11.23
C PRO A 105 2.85 -2.70 -9.98
N LEU A 106 3.13 -1.51 -9.44
CA LEU A 106 4.12 -1.31 -8.38
C LEU A 106 3.91 -2.21 -7.15
N VAL A 107 2.69 -2.30 -6.62
CA VAL A 107 2.42 -3.10 -5.41
C VAL A 107 2.73 -4.58 -5.61
N GLY A 108 2.36 -5.17 -6.74
CA GLY A 108 2.64 -6.58 -7.01
C GLY A 108 4.13 -6.83 -7.17
N ASN A 109 4.81 -5.95 -7.90
CA ASN A 109 6.25 -6.05 -8.14
C ASN A 109 7.07 -5.83 -6.86
N LEU A 110 6.66 -4.90 -5.99
CA LEU A 110 7.28 -4.64 -4.70
C LEU A 110 7.20 -5.87 -3.78
N ILE A 111 6.01 -6.46 -3.66
CA ILE A 111 5.82 -7.66 -2.83
C ILE A 111 6.69 -8.81 -3.36
N GLY A 112 6.65 -9.07 -4.67
CA GLY A 112 7.47 -10.12 -5.28
C GLY A 112 8.97 -9.89 -5.11
N ALA A 113 9.44 -8.65 -5.21
CA ALA A 113 10.84 -8.31 -4.97
C ALA A 113 11.26 -8.52 -3.52
N LEU A 114 10.45 -8.07 -2.56
CA LEU A 114 10.71 -8.23 -1.13
C LEU A 114 10.68 -9.70 -0.70
N GLU A 115 9.81 -10.51 -1.29
CA GLU A 115 9.66 -11.93 -0.96
C GLU A 115 10.67 -12.83 -1.68
N HIS A 116 10.88 -12.64 -2.98
CA HIS A 116 11.64 -13.57 -3.81
C HIS A 116 12.99 -13.01 -4.29
N GLY A 117 13.29 -11.74 -4.00
CA GLY A 117 14.50 -11.07 -4.48
C GLY A 117 14.42 -10.60 -5.95
N HIS A 118 13.29 -10.79 -6.62
CA HIS A 118 13.10 -10.43 -8.03
C HIS A 118 11.65 -10.03 -8.35
N GLN A 119 11.43 -9.31 -9.44
CA GLN A 119 10.07 -8.88 -9.86
C GLN A 119 9.35 -9.89 -10.78
N GLN A 120 9.95 -11.04 -11.08
CA GLN A 120 9.41 -12.01 -12.05
C GLN A 120 8.18 -12.79 -11.55
N GLN A 121 7.89 -12.71 -10.25
CA GLN A 121 6.74 -13.34 -9.61
C GLN A 121 5.98 -12.28 -8.81
N PRO A 122 5.27 -11.34 -9.47
CA PRO A 122 4.54 -10.30 -8.78
C PRO A 122 3.32 -10.84 -8.06
N ALA A 123 3.03 -10.29 -6.88
CA ALA A 123 1.84 -10.68 -6.12
C ALA A 123 0.55 -10.19 -6.78
N ALA A 124 -0.48 -11.04 -6.78
CA ALA A 124 -1.80 -10.69 -7.30
C ALA A 124 -2.55 -9.79 -6.30
N MET A 125 -2.67 -8.51 -6.63
CA MET A 125 -3.37 -7.51 -5.80
C MET A 125 -4.56 -6.93 -6.56
N SER A 126 -5.80 -7.27 -6.15
CA SER A 126 -7.01 -6.58 -6.61
C SER A 126 -7.16 -5.23 -5.89
N THR A 127 -8.05 -4.36 -6.36
CA THR A 127 -8.33 -3.09 -5.67
C THR A 127 -8.67 -3.34 -4.21
N ALA A 128 -8.21 -2.48 -3.31
CA ALA A 128 -8.33 -2.66 -1.86
C ALA A 128 -7.72 -3.94 -1.26
N SER A 129 -6.98 -4.76 -2.00
CA SER A 129 -6.23 -5.88 -1.40
C SER A 129 -5.15 -5.37 -0.45
N LEU A 130 -5.05 -6.01 0.72
CA LEU A 130 -4.04 -5.75 1.75
C LEU A 130 -3.08 -6.93 1.85
N ALA A 131 -1.80 -6.69 1.60
CA ALA A 131 -0.73 -7.65 1.84
C ALA A 131 -0.02 -7.32 3.17
N GLU A 132 0.36 -8.35 3.92
CA GLU A 132 1.20 -8.26 5.12
C GLU A 132 2.52 -8.99 4.87
N LEU A 133 3.63 -8.28 5.00
CA LEU A 133 4.99 -8.83 4.94
C LEU A 133 5.69 -8.64 6.29
N GLU A 134 6.54 -9.60 6.64
CA GLU A 134 7.32 -9.58 7.88
C GLU A 134 8.76 -10.00 7.59
N GLY A 135 9.73 -9.29 8.17
CA GLY A 135 11.15 -9.58 7.99
C GLY A 135 12.04 -8.70 8.88
N GLU A 136 13.32 -9.00 8.91
CA GLU A 136 14.29 -8.18 9.65
C GLU A 136 14.58 -6.86 8.93
N TRP A 137 14.68 -6.91 7.60
CA TRP A 137 15.03 -5.76 6.76
C TRP A 137 14.10 -5.68 5.54
N PRO A 138 13.76 -4.46 5.05
CA PRO A 138 12.95 -4.28 3.85
C PRO A 138 13.78 -4.50 2.56
N LEU A 139 14.67 -5.48 2.54
CA LEU A 139 15.53 -5.78 1.41
C LEU A 139 14.91 -6.87 0.53
N ALA A 140 15.30 -6.86 -0.74
CA ALA A 140 14.84 -7.84 -1.71
C ALA A 140 15.16 -9.28 -1.25
N GLY A 141 14.14 -10.13 -1.20
CA GLY A 141 14.24 -11.54 -0.79
C GLY A 141 14.39 -11.77 0.72
N LEU A 142 14.30 -10.74 1.56
CA LEU A 142 14.47 -10.84 3.02
C LEU A 142 13.17 -10.65 3.81
N MET A 143 12.04 -10.50 3.13
CA MET A 143 10.72 -10.48 3.79
C MET A 143 9.92 -11.73 3.45
N THR A 144 9.06 -12.16 4.36
CA THR A 144 8.10 -13.23 4.14
C THR A 144 6.71 -12.63 3.97
N LEU A 145 6.03 -12.96 2.86
CA LEU A 145 4.62 -12.64 2.70
C LEU A 145 3.78 -13.54 3.63
N ARG A 146 3.08 -12.93 4.58
CA ARG A 146 2.28 -13.63 5.59
C ARG A 146 0.86 -13.87 5.12
N ALA A 147 0.27 -12.89 4.46
CA ALA A 147 -1.09 -12.98 3.93
C ALA A 147 -1.33 -11.95 2.82
N ILE A 148 -2.23 -12.29 1.89
CA ILE A 148 -2.94 -11.33 1.03
C ILE A 148 -4.43 -11.46 1.32
N SER A 149 -5.03 -10.35 1.73
CA SER A 149 -6.46 -10.28 2.03
C SER A 149 -7.16 -9.49 0.92
N PRO A 150 -8.02 -10.11 0.10
CA PRO A 150 -8.85 -9.36 -0.84
C PRO A 150 -9.91 -8.53 -0.08
N PRO A 151 -10.49 -7.50 -0.71
CA PRO A 151 -11.71 -6.90 -0.18
C PRO A 151 -12.84 -7.94 -0.18
N VAL A 152 -13.72 -7.87 0.82
CA VAL A 152 -14.96 -8.66 0.89
C VAL A 152 -16.10 -7.96 0.14
#